data_AF-A0A529FQ32-F1
#
_entry.id   AF-A0A529FQ32-F1
#
_cell.length_a   1.000
_cell.length_b   1.000
_cell.length_c   1.000
_cell.angle_alpha   90.00
_cell.angle_beta   90.00
_cell.angle_gamma   90.00
#
_symmetry.space_group_name_H-M   'P 1'
#
loop_
_entity.id
_entity.type
_entity.pdbx_description
1 polymer ?
#
loop_
_entity_poly.entity_id
_entity_poly.type
_entity_poly.pdbx_seq_one_letter_code
_entity_poly.pdbx_strand_id
1 'polypeptide(L)' 'MNVKDLKVGCQTFTWEMLGDRFAGGPDDLLKAISNGGYAGIEITDTMIGRYAGQPAEFAAALKASGLTLVSFA' A
#
# COMPACT_ATOMS: atom_id res chain seq x y z
N MET A 1 -10.61 22.41 7.24
CA MET A 1 -9.51 21.63 6.64
C MET A 1 -9.10 22.37 5.38
N ASN A 2 -7.87 22.88 5.31
CA ASN A 2 -7.34 23.38 4.04
C ASN A 2 -6.96 22.15 3.18
N VAL A 3 -6.92 22.27 1.86
CA VAL A 3 -6.52 21.16 0.98
C VAL A 3 -5.12 20.63 1.34
N LYS A 4 -4.27 21.50 1.91
CA LYS A 4 -2.93 21.17 2.41
C LYS A 4 -2.93 20.18 3.58
N ASP A 5 -4.03 20.07 4.33
CA ASP A 5 -4.14 19.18 5.49
C ASP A 5 -4.72 17.80 5.10
N LEU A 6 -5.19 17.65 3.85
CA LEU A 6 -5.75 16.40 3.35
C LEU A 6 -4.65 15.36 3.17
N LYS A 7 -4.78 14.22 3.84
CA LYS A 7 -3.90 13.06 3.66
C LYS A 7 -4.50 12.14 2.60
N VAL A 8 -3.73 11.86 1.55
CA VAL A 8 -4.19 11.05 0.41
C VAL A 8 -3.65 9.63 0.52
N GLY A 9 -4.53 8.65 0.36
CA GLY A 9 -4.18 7.23 0.22
C GLY A 9 -4.08 6.79 -1.24
N CYS A 10 -3.31 5.73 -1.51
CA CYS A 10 -3.19 5.12 -2.83
C CYS A 10 -3.88 3.75 -2.86
N GLN A 11 -4.76 3.52 -3.85
CA GLN A 11 -5.42 2.25 -4.11
C GLN A 11 -4.54 1.35 -4.98
N THR A 12 -4.43 0.06 -4.63
CA THR A 12 -3.52 -0.87 -5.31
C THR A 12 -4.13 -1.61 -6.52
N PHE A 13 -5.42 -1.46 -6.80
CA PHE A 13 -6.10 -2.16 -7.90
C PHE A 13 -5.45 -1.91 -9.29
N THR A 14 -4.80 -0.76 -9.50
CA THR A 14 -4.08 -0.46 -10.74
C THR A 14 -2.90 -1.40 -11.01
N TRP A 15 -2.24 -1.91 -9.97
CA TRP A 15 -1.21 -2.93 -10.11
C TRP A 15 -1.81 -4.31 -10.37
N GLU A 16 -2.93 -4.63 -9.73
CA GLU A 16 -3.67 -5.87 -9.98
C GLU A 16 -4.11 -5.98 -11.45
N MET A 17 -4.56 -4.88 -12.03
CA MET A 17 -4.95 -4.81 -13.45
C MET A 17 -3.80 -5.09 -14.44
N LEU A 18 -2.54 -5.05 -14.00
CA LEU A 18 -1.42 -5.46 -14.85
C LEU A 18 -1.33 -6.98 -15.02
N GLY A 19 -1.97 -7.75 -14.13
CA GLY A 19 -1.88 -9.21 -14.09
C GLY A 19 -0.42 -9.68 -14.04
N ASP A 20 -0.07 -10.65 -14.87
CA ASP A 20 1.27 -11.23 -14.96
C ASP A 20 2.38 -10.23 -15.35
N ARG A 21 2.01 -9.02 -15.81
CA ARG A 21 2.99 -7.96 -16.10
C ARG A 21 3.49 -7.25 -14.85
N PHE A 22 2.79 -7.35 -13.73
CA PHE A 22 3.33 -6.92 -12.45
C PHE A 22 4.22 -8.03 -11.88
N ALA A 23 5.53 -7.82 -11.92
CA ALA A 23 6.52 -8.77 -11.41
C ALA A 23 7.05 -8.44 -9.99
N GLY A 24 6.49 -7.39 -9.36
CA GLY A 24 6.86 -6.97 -8.01
C GLY A 24 6.04 -7.67 -6.93
N GLY A 25 6.39 -7.41 -5.67
CA GLY A 25 5.66 -7.88 -4.50
C GLY A 25 5.05 -6.73 -3.67
N PRO A 26 4.42 -7.05 -2.52
CA PRO A 26 3.86 -6.05 -1.63
C PRO A 26 4.91 -5.03 -1.14
N ASP A 27 6.17 -5.45 -0.97
CA ASP A 27 7.26 -4.55 -0.59
C ASP A 27 7.56 -3.50 -1.69
N ASP A 28 7.47 -3.89 -2.97
CA ASP A 28 7.63 -2.97 -4.09
C ASP A 28 6.46 -1.97 -4.17
N LEU A 29 5.24 -2.40 -3.83
CA LEU A 29 4.07 -1.51 -3.74
C LEU A 29 4.27 -0.46 -2.64
N LEU A 30 4.64 -0.89 -1.43
CA LEU A 30 4.87 0.02 -0.31
C LEU A 30 5.94 1.07 -0.65
N LYS A 31 7.03 0.63 -1.29
CA LYS A 31 8.10 1.52 -1.75
C LYS A 31 7.61 2.48 -2.83
N ALA A 32 6.88 2.01 -3.84
CA ALA A 32 6.37 2.86 -4.92
C ALA A 32 5.40 3.93 -4.39
N ILE A 33 4.49 3.55 -3.50
CA ILE A 33 3.49 4.45 -2.90
C ILE A 33 4.15 5.48 -1.97
N SER A 34 5.09 5.04 -1.13
CA SER A 34 5.85 5.94 -0.25
C SER A 34 6.67 6.96 -1.06
N ASN A 35 7.37 6.51 -2.11
CA ASN A 35 8.11 7.38 -3.01
C ASN A 35 7.20 8.35 -3.78
N GLY A 36 5.93 8.00 -4.00
CA GLY A 36 4.91 8.87 -4.58
C GLY A 36 4.41 9.97 -3.64
N GLY A 37 4.81 9.96 -2.36
CA GLY A 37 4.42 10.97 -1.37
C GLY A 37 3.02 10.76 -0.76
N TYR A 38 2.44 9.59 -0.94
CA TYR A 38 1.14 9.25 -0.33
C TYR A 38 1.28 9.07 1.18
N ALA A 39 0.22 9.40 1.90
CA ALA A 39 0.16 9.26 3.36
C ALA A 39 -0.38 7.88 3.79
N GLY A 40 -0.99 7.14 2.88
CA GLY A 40 -1.59 5.85 3.17
C GLY A 40 -1.77 4.95 1.96
N ILE A 41 -2.18 3.73 2.25
CA ILE A 41 -2.39 2.66 1.27
C ILE A 41 -3.71 1.96 1.54
N GLU A 42 -4.45 1.72 0.48
CA GLU A 42 -5.48 0.68 0.42
C GLU A 42 -4.88 -0.53 -0.27
N ILE A 43 -5.07 -1.72 0.31
CA ILE A 43 -4.53 -2.97 -0.22
C ILE A 43 -5.59 -4.06 -0.22
N THR A 44 -5.62 -4.86 -1.26
CA THR A 44 -6.55 -5.99 -1.42
C THR A 44 -5.94 -7.30 -0.91
N ASP A 45 -6.78 -8.32 -0.71
CA ASP A 45 -6.36 -9.70 -0.45
C ASP A 45 -5.45 -10.30 -1.54
N THR A 46 -5.62 -9.88 -2.80
CA THR A 46 -4.77 -10.28 -3.93
C THR A 46 -3.40 -9.59 -3.90
N MET A 47 -3.32 -8.35 -3.44
CA MET A 47 -2.08 -7.55 -3.47
C MET A 47 -1.26 -7.62 -2.18
N ILE A 48 -1.84 -8.05 -1.04
CA ILE A 48 -1.14 -8.11 0.25
C ILE A 48 -0.01 -9.17 0.29
N GLY A 49 -0.07 -10.17 -0.59
CA GLY A 49 1.02 -11.13 -0.81
C GLY A 49 1.52 -11.80 0.47
N ARG A 50 2.83 -11.75 0.71
CA ARG A 50 3.48 -12.43 1.86
C ARG A 50 2.94 -11.98 3.23
N TYR A 51 2.33 -10.80 3.30
CA TYR A 51 1.77 -10.28 4.54
C TYR A 51 0.41 -10.89 4.91
N ALA A 52 -0.18 -11.70 4.03
CA ALA A 52 -1.38 -12.47 4.34
C ALA A 52 -1.15 -13.32 5.60
N GLY A 53 -2.01 -13.14 6.61
CA GLY A 53 -1.89 -13.82 7.91
C GLY A 53 -0.79 -13.29 8.83
N GLN A 54 -0.08 -12.23 8.44
CA GLN A 54 1.04 -11.65 9.21
C GLN A 54 0.81 -10.16 9.53
N PRO A 55 -0.29 -9.81 10.24
CA PRO A 55 -0.68 -8.41 10.44
C PRO A 55 0.36 -7.58 11.21
N ALA A 56 1.11 -8.19 12.12
CA ALA A 56 2.17 -7.51 12.86
C ALA A 56 3.36 -7.13 11.96
N GLU A 57 3.75 -8.01 11.04
CA GLU A 57 4.80 -7.71 10.06
C GLU A 57 4.35 -6.62 9.09
N PHE A 58 3.09 -6.69 8.64
CA PHE A 58 2.54 -5.67 7.76
C PHE A 58 2.49 -4.29 8.42
N ALA A 59 2.04 -4.22 9.67
CA ALA A 59 2.05 -2.99 10.45
C ALA A 59 3.47 -2.41 10.60
N ALA A 60 4.48 -3.26 10.81
CA ALA A 60 5.87 -2.84 10.87
C ALA A 60 6.37 -2.28 9.53
N ALA A 61 6.02 -2.93 8.41
CA ALA A 61 6.39 -2.49 7.06
C ALA A 61 5.74 -1.16 6.67
N LEU A 62 4.46 -0.98 7.02
CA LEU A 62 3.73 0.28 6.85
C LEU A 62 4.40 1.42 7.63
N LYS A 63 4.73 1.17 8.90
CA LYS A 63 5.42 2.14 9.75
C LYS A 63 6.78 2.52 9.18
N ALA A 64 7.56 1.54 8.71
CA ALA A 64 8.86 1.77 8.09
C ALA A 64 8.75 2.59 6.78
N SER A 65 7.64 2.45 6.06
CA SER A 65 7.36 3.17 4.81
C SER A 65 6.68 4.52 5.02
N GLY A 66 6.36 4.90 6.26
CA GLY A 66 5.60 6.12 6.57
C GLY A 66 4.14 6.08 6.11
N LEU A 67 3.58 4.89 5.86
CA LEU A 67 2.24 4.70 5.32
C LEU A 67 1.26 4.29 6.42
N THR A 68 0.02 4.76 6.30
CA THR A 68 -1.11 4.29 7.10
C THR A 68 -1.95 3.31 6.26
N LEU A 69 -2.34 2.17 6.83
CA LEU A 69 -3.39 1.34 6.21
C LEU A 69 -4.72 2.09 6.32
N VAL A 70 -5.25 2.55 5.19
CA VAL A 70 -6.51 3.31 5.17
C VAL A 70 -7.71 2.43 4.85
N SER A 71 -7.50 1.31 4.16
CA SER A 71 -8.55 0.33 3.84
C SER A 71 -7.91 -1.01 3.50
N PHE A 72 -8.63 -2.10 3.79
CA PHE A 72 -8.33 -3.45 3.32
C PHE A 72 -9.58 -3.97 2.62
N ALA A 73 -9.45 -4.40 1.37
CA ALA A 73 -10.56 -4.77 0.50
C ALA A 73 -10.53 -6.26 0.11
#